data_AF-A0A353H8J0-F1
#
_entry.id   AF-A0A353H8J0-F1
#
_cell.length_a   1.000
_cell.length_b   1.000
_cell.length_c   1.000
_cell.angle_alpha   90.00
_cell.angle_beta   90.00
_cell.angle_gamma   90.00
#
_symmetry.space_group_name_H-M   'P 1'
#
loop_
_entity.id
_entity.type
_entity.pdbx_description
1 polymer ?
#
loop_
_entity_poly.entity_id
_entity_poly.type
_entity_poly.pdbx_seq_one_letter_code
_entity_poly.pdbx_strand_id
1 'polypeptide(L)' 'MVAPLLEQLASEYAGRLKIAKLNVDENPVTASQYGIQSIPTMLLFKNGNHES' A
#
# COMPACT_ATOMS: atom_id res chain seq x y z
N MET A 1 -1.10 4.12 14.06
CA MET A 1 -1.53 5.51 13.85
C MET A 1 -1.93 5.81 12.40
N VAL A 2 -1.30 5.22 11.38
CA VAL A 2 -1.63 5.50 9.96
C VAL A 2 -2.91 4.81 9.48
N ALA A 3 -3.24 3.62 10.01
CA ALA A 3 -4.38 2.82 9.54
C ALA A 3 -5.75 3.52 9.58
N PRO A 4 -6.16 4.22 10.66
CA PRO A 4 -7.47 4.89 10.70
C PRO A 4 -7.60 6.00 9.65
N LEU A 5 -6.53 6.74 9.39
CA LEU A 5 -6.51 7.78 8.35
C LEU A 5 -6.63 7.16 6.95
N LEU A 6 -5.96 6.04 6.70
CA LEU A 6 -6.08 5.33 5.43
C LEU A 6 -7.50 4.79 5.21
N GLU A 7 -8.16 4.28 6.24
CA GLU A 7 -9.56 3.84 6.15
C GLU A 7 -10.51 5.01 5.82
N GLN A 8 -10.29 6.18 6.42
CA GLN A 8 -11.04 7.39 6.07
C GLN A 8 -10.82 7.79 4.61
N LEU A 9 -9.57 7.78 4.13
CA LEU A 9 -9.25 8.09 2.74
C LEU A 9 -9.83 7.06 1.76
N ALA A 10 -9.81 5.77 2.10
CA ALA A 10 -10.47 4.75 1.27
C ALA A 10 -11.97 5.00 1.12
N SER A 11 -12.62 5.46 2.19
CA SER A 11 -14.04 5.82 2.18
C SER A 11 -14.30 7.07 1.35
N GLU A 12 -13.55 8.15 1.58
CA GLU A 12 -13.72 9.42 0.86
C GLU A 12 -13.43 9.30 -0.65
N TYR A 13 -12.46 8.46 -1.02
CA TYR A 13 -12.06 8.22 -2.41
C TYR A 13 -12.65 6.92 -2.99
N ALA A 14 -13.76 6.44 -2.44
CA ALA A 14 -14.43 5.24 -2.91
C ALA A 14 -14.65 5.26 -4.44
N GLY A 15 -14.24 4.19 -5.12
CA GLY A 15 -14.32 4.06 -6.58
C GLY A 15 -13.19 4.76 -7.36
N ARG A 16 -12.36 5.58 -6.70
CA ARG A 16 -11.21 6.26 -7.31
C ARG A 16 -9.86 5.73 -6.81
N LEU A 17 -9.81 5.31 -5.56
CA LEU A 17 -8.63 4.78 -4.90
C LEU A 17 -8.96 3.46 -4.20
N LYS A 18 -8.09 2.47 -4.36
CA LYS A 18 -8.14 1.21 -3.60
C LYS A 18 -6.95 1.15 -2.67
N ILE A 19 -7.21 1.07 -1.37
CA ILE A 19 -6.18 0.87 -0.36
C ILE A 19 -6.13 -0.63 -0.02
N ALA A 20 -4.93 -1.20 -0.05
CA ALA A 20 -4.67 -2.58 0.30
C ALA A 20 -3.55 -2.65 1.35
N LYS A 21 -3.65 -3.61 2.28
CA LYS A 21 -2.63 -3.89 3.28
C LYS A 21 -1.91 -5.18 2.91
N LEU A 22 -0.58 -5.17 3.00
CA LEU A 22 0.26 -6.35 2.86
C LEU A 22 1.09 -6.51 4.14
N ASN A 23 1.07 -7.71 4.74
CA ASN A 23 2.00 -8.04 5.82
C ASN A 23 3.32 -8.53 5.18
N VAL A 24 4.42 -7.83 5.42
CA VAL A 24 5.72 -8.15 4.81
C VAL A 24 6.35 -9.41 5.41
N ASP A 25 6.05 -9.74 6.67
CA ASP A 25 6.57 -10.94 7.33
C ASP A 25 5.99 -12.22 6.69
N GLU A 26 4.72 -12.14 6.27
CA GLU A 26 4.03 -13.22 5.55
C GLU A 26 4.31 -13.22 4.04
N ASN A 27 4.79 -12.08 3.49
CA ASN A 27 4.98 -11.89 2.05
C ASN A 27 6.40 -11.37 1.71
N PRO A 28 7.47 -12.08 2.11
CA PRO A 28 8.84 -11.58 1.99
C PRO A 28 9.32 -11.44 0.54
N VAL A 29 8.83 -12.29 -0.38
CA VAL A 29 9.17 -12.21 -1.81
C VAL A 29 8.62 -10.92 -2.42
N THR A 30 7.34 -10.60 -2.16
CA THR A 30 6.72 -9.36 -2.62
C THR A 30 7.43 -8.14 -2.02
N ALA A 31 7.75 -8.18 -0.72
CA ALA A 31 8.48 -7.09 -0.06
C ALA A 31 9.86 -6.86 -0.71
N SER A 32 10.59 -7.94 -1.03
CA SER A 32 11.89 -7.85 -1.72
C SER A 32 11.76 -7.33 -3.15
N GLN A 33 10.75 -7.77 -3.91
CA GLN A 33 10.50 -7.30 -5.29
C GLN A 33 10.30 -5.79 -5.38
N TYR A 34 9.67 -5.19 -4.37
CA TYR A 34 9.45 -3.74 -4.30
C TYR A 34 10.51 -3.01 -3.43
N GLY A 35 11.58 -3.69 -3.01
CA GLY A 35 12.68 -3.07 -2.26
C GLY A 35 12.29 -2.54 -0.88
N ILE A 36 11.27 -3.13 -0.23
CA ILE A 36 10.77 -2.68 1.07
C ILE A 36 11.74 -3.08 2.18
N GLN A 37 12.41 -2.10 2.78
CA GLN A 37 13.41 -2.29 3.85
C GLN A 37 12.93 -1.82 5.23
N SER A 38 11.84 -1.04 5.27
CA SER A 38 11.28 -0.50 6.52
C SER A 38 9.75 -0.44 6.46
N ILE A 39 9.13 -0.52 7.65
CA ILE A 39 7.68 -0.41 7.83
C ILE A 39 7.41 0.85 8.67
N PRO A 40 6.37 1.64 8.36
CA PRO A 40 5.47 1.49 7.22
C PRO A 40 6.06 2.02 5.91
N THR A 41 5.79 1.34 4.79
CA THR A 41 6.05 1.85 3.43
C THR A 41 4.73 1.90 2.65
N MET A 42 4.53 2.97 1.88
CA MET A 42 3.37 3.19 1.03
C MET A 42 3.80 3.18 -0.43
N LEU A 43 3.13 2.37 -1.26
CA LEU A 43 3.36 2.31 -2.70
C LEU A 43 2.09 2.76 -3.42
N LEU A 44 2.24 3.58 -4.45
CA LEU A 44 1.13 3.98 -5.31
C LEU A 44 1.22 3.24 -6.65
N PHE A 45 0.10 2.64 -7.02
CA PHE A 45 -0.04 1.97 -8.30
C PHE A 45 -1.07 2.71 -9.15
N LYS A 46 -0.72 2.94 -10.42
CA LYS A 46 -1.62 3.53 -11.41
C LYS A 46 -1.52 2.72 -12.70
N ASN A 47 -2.66 2.27 -13.21
CA ASN A 47 -2.72 1.44 -14.43
C ASN A 47 -1.80 0.20 -14.38
N GLY A 48 -1.66 -0.42 -13.19
CA GLY A 48 -0.82 -1.61 -12.99
C GLY A 48 0.68 -1.33 -12.83
N ASN A 49 1.12 -0.08 -12.99
CA ASN A 49 2.52 0.31 -12.82
C ASN A 49 2.72 1.00 -11.47
N HIS A 50 3.87 0.76 -10.86
CA HIS A 50 4.35 1.53 -9.72
C HIS A 50 4.75 2.92 -10.22
N GLU A 51 4.06 3.96 -9.75
CA GLU A 51 4.53 5.33 -9.94
C GLU A 51 5.53 5.62 -8.81
N SER A 52 6.82 5.63 -9.15
CA SER A 52 7.92 6.07 -8.29
C SER A 52 8.03 7.60 -8.26
#